data_AF-A0A7X5XYK5-F1
#
_entry.id   AF-A0A7X5XYK5-F1
#
_cell.length_a   1.000
_cell.length_b   1.000
_cell.length_c   1.000
_cell.angle_alpha   90.00
_cell.angle_beta   90.00
_cell.angle_gamma   90.00
#
_symmetry.space_group_name_H-M   'P 1'
#
loop_
_entity.id
_entity.type
_entity.pdbx_description
1 polymer ?
#
loop_
_entity_poly.entity_id
_entity_poly.type
_entity_poly.pdbx_seq_one_letter_code
_entity_poly.pdbx_strand_id
1 'polypeptide(L)'
;MKRIIMAVAALGLATTGAAAQSSGQSGSHNPVVKDGTAHHVAAPAKGRSSFTEDQAKGRLAKAGYTDIAGLRGTENGAWQGMAMKNGKKVTVTLDYKGNITAR
;
A
#
# COMPACT_ATOMS: atom_id res chain seq x y z
N MET A 1 72.69 -6.40 25.26
CA MET A 1 73.33 -5.10 24.99
C MET A 1 72.23 -4.11 24.60
N LYS A 2 71.89 -3.10 25.41
CA LYS A 2 72.16 -1.65 25.19
C LYS A 2 71.82 -1.21 23.74
N ARG A 3 70.97 -0.24 23.38
CA ARG A 3 70.29 0.98 23.95
C ARG A 3 69.12 1.30 22.94
N ILE A 4 68.14 2.19 23.10
CA ILE A 4 68.16 3.68 23.12
C ILE A 4 66.70 4.17 23.30
N ILE A 5 66.57 5.30 24.00
CA ILE A 5 65.41 6.14 24.33
C ILE A 5 64.91 6.95 23.11
N MET A 6 63.61 7.28 23.01
CA MET A 6 63.13 8.65 22.69
C MET A 6 61.59 8.75 22.76
N ALA A 7 61.14 9.95 23.12
CA ALA A 7 59.88 10.29 23.77
C ALA A 7 58.83 10.91 22.83
N VAL A 8 57.63 11.14 23.42
CA VAL A 8 56.57 12.09 23.01
C VAL A 8 55.73 11.64 21.80
N ALA A 9 54.40 11.63 21.81
CA ALA A 9 53.50 12.70 22.24
C ALA A 9 52.07 12.23 22.55
N ALA A 10 51.36 13.09 23.29
CA ALA A 10 49.92 13.39 23.21
C ALA A 10 48.93 12.31 23.71
N LEU A 11 48.39 12.48 24.91
CA LEU A 11 47.10 13.13 25.20
C LEU A 11 45.88 12.42 24.59
N GLY A 12 45.15 11.70 25.43
CA GLY A 12 43.77 11.29 25.18
C GLY A 12 42.99 11.33 26.49
N LEU A 13 42.14 12.35 26.63
CA LEU A 13 41.25 12.58 27.76
C LEU A 13 40.28 11.39 27.96
N ALA A 14 39.99 11.09 29.22
CA ALA A 14 38.93 10.19 29.63
C ALA A 14 37.54 10.76 29.32
N THR A 15 36.61 9.94 28.82
CA THR A 15 35.19 9.97 29.22
C THR A 15 34.54 8.61 29.01
N THR A 16 33.74 8.25 30.01
CA THR A 16 32.93 7.04 30.18
C THR A 16 31.69 7.01 29.29
N GLY A 17 31.42 5.83 28.71
CA GLY A 17 30.12 5.15 28.52
C GLY A 17 28.88 5.89 28.00
N ALA A 18 28.29 5.38 26.90
CA ALA A 18 26.85 5.11 26.78
C ALA A 18 26.56 4.23 25.54
N ALA A 19 25.54 3.38 25.66
CA ALA A 19 25.21 2.28 24.78
C ALA A 19 24.48 2.66 23.48
N ALA A 20 24.55 1.73 22.53
CA ALA A 20 23.56 1.38 21.51
C ALA A 20 22.87 2.52 20.74
N GLN A 21 23.41 2.86 19.58
CA GLN A 21 22.64 3.54 18.54
C GLN A 21 22.28 2.53 17.44
N SER A 22 21.11 1.90 17.59
CA SER A 22 20.41 1.29 16.46
C SER A 22 20.30 2.35 15.37
N SER A 23 20.93 2.10 14.24
CA SER A 23 20.75 2.89 13.02
C SER A 23 19.33 2.67 12.51
N GLY A 24 18.37 3.40 13.12
CA GLY A 24 17.04 3.61 12.58
C GLY A 24 17.19 4.43 11.32
N GLN A 25 17.23 3.74 10.18
CA GLN A 25 17.38 4.31 8.87
C GLN A 25 16.21 5.27 8.62
N SER A 26 16.52 6.57 8.68
CA SER A 26 15.65 7.67 8.28
C SER A 26 15.44 7.62 6.77
N GLY A 27 14.57 6.72 6.32
CA GLY A 27 13.97 6.77 4.99
C GLY A 27 12.69 7.57 5.07
N SER A 28 12.55 8.59 4.21
CA SER A 28 11.31 9.35 4.03
C SER A 28 10.15 8.37 3.79
N HIS A 29 9.39 8.09 4.83
CA HIS A 29 8.13 7.38 4.72
C HIS A 29 7.15 8.42 4.15
N ASN A 30 6.92 8.39 2.84
CA ASN A 30 5.65 8.82 2.31
C ASN A 30 4.73 7.60 2.43
N PRO A 31 4.00 7.39 3.55
CA PRO A 31 3.00 6.34 3.56
C PRO A 31 2.04 6.69 2.43
N VAL A 32 1.98 5.84 1.43
CA VAL A 32 0.90 5.91 0.44
C VAL A 32 -0.38 5.58 1.21
N VAL A 33 -0.96 6.57 1.85
CA VAL A 33 -2.35 6.53 2.32
C VAL A 33 -3.21 6.56 1.06
N LYS A 34 -3.28 5.41 0.38
CA LYS A 34 -4.42 5.10 -0.46
C LYS A 34 -5.56 4.89 0.50
N ASP A 35 -6.36 5.93 0.68
CA ASP A 35 -7.68 5.80 1.27
C ASP A 35 -8.37 4.63 0.56
N GLY A 36 -8.61 3.55 1.30
CA GLY A 36 -9.16 2.31 0.76
C GLY A 36 -10.66 2.40 0.49
N THR A 37 -11.21 3.61 0.60
CA THR A 37 -12.61 3.91 0.36
C THR A 37 -12.87 3.85 -1.13
N ALA A 38 -13.82 3.01 -1.50
CA ALA A 38 -14.25 2.97 -2.87
C ALA A 38 -15.07 4.23 -3.18
N HIS A 39 -14.63 5.00 -4.17
CA HIS A 39 -15.35 6.17 -4.64
C HIS A 39 -16.23 5.82 -5.83
N HIS A 40 -17.45 6.36 -5.85
CA HIS A 40 -18.31 6.28 -7.03
C HIS A 40 -17.80 7.27 -8.09
N VAL A 41 -17.53 6.79 -9.30
CA VAL A 41 -17.08 7.63 -10.43
C VAL A 41 -17.98 7.43 -11.65
N ALA A 42 -17.98 8.39 -12.58
CA ALA A 42 -18.74 8.28 -13.83
C ALA A 42 -18.13 7.29 -14.83
N ALA A 43 -16.80 7.06 -14.78
CA ALA A 43 -16.10 6.16 -15.69
C ALA A 43 -14.92 5.44 -15.02
N PRO A 44 -14.74 4.13 -15.26
CA PRO A 44 -13.57 3.36 -14.83
C PRO A 44 -12.26 3.91 -15.42
N ALA A 45 -11.22 4.05 -14.60
CA ALA A 45 -9.87 4.30 -15.08
C ALA A 45 -9.31 3.06 -15.82
N LYS A 46 -8.55 3.29 -16.90
CA LYS A 46 -7.87 2.23 -17.69
C LYS A 46 -6.52 1.85 -17.08
N GLY A 47 -6.29 0.57 -16.83
CA GLY A 47 -5.04 0.01 -16.32
C GLY A 47 -5.26 -1.38 -15.72
N ARG A 48 -4.29 -2.29 -15.87
CA ARG A 48 -4.37 -3.67 -15.32
C ARG A 48 -4.50 -3.63 -13.80
N SER A 49 -5.68 -3.98 -13.29
CA SER A 49 -5.90 -4.06 -11.84
C SER A 49 -4.96 -5.05 -11.19
N SER A 50 -4.35 -4.63 -10.09
CA SER A 50 -3.60 -5.50 -9.18
C SER A 50 -4.50 -6.22 -8.18
N PHE A 51 -5.82 -6.00 -8.24
CA PHE A 51 -6.77 -6.69 -7.38
C PHE A 51 -6.99 -8.11 -7.88
N THR A 52 -6.96 -9.06 -6.95
CA THR A 52 -7.58 -10.38 -7.18
C THR A 52 -9.10 -10.24 -7.21
N GLU A 53 -9.80 -11.28 -7.69
CA GLU A 53 -11.26 -11.31 -7.69
C GLU A 53 -11.82 -11.11 -6.26
N ASP A 54 -11.23 -11.79 -5.27
CA ASP A 54 -11.61 -11.66 -3.85
C ASP A 54 -11.42 -10.25 -3.31
N GLN A 55 -10.31 -9.58 -3.66
CA GLN A 55 -10.06 -8.19 -3.25
C GLN A 55 -11.07 -7.23 -3.88
N ALA A 56 -11.45 -7.47 -5.14
CA ALA A 56 -12.46 -6.68 -5.82
C ALA A 56 -13.85 -6.91 -5.20
N LYS A 57 -14.22 -8.16 -4.94
CA LYS A 57 -15.46 -8.54 -4.24
C LYS A 57 -15.54 -7.90 -2.85
N GLY A 58 -14.47 -7.95 -2.06
CA GLY A 58 -14.42 -7.33 -0.73
C GLY A 58 -14.65 -5.82 -0.75
N ARG A 59 -14.16 -5.12 -1.78
CA ARG A 59 -14.38 -3.68 -1.95
C ARG A 59 -15.81 -3.35 -2.35
N LEU A 60 -16.36 -4.12 -3.29
CA LEU A 60 -17.77 -4.01 -3.67
C LEU A 60 -18.67 -4.24 -2.43
N ALA A 61 -18.38 -5.26 -1.62
CA ALA A 61 -19.10 -5.52 -0.38
C ALA A 61 -18.98 -4.35 0.62
N LYS A 62 -17.77 -3.80 0.81
CA LYS A 62 -17.55 -2.62 1.67
C LYS A 62 -18.29 -1.37 1.16
N ALA A 63 -18.50 -1.25 -0.16
CA ALA A 63 -19.31 -0.21 -0.77
C ALA A 63 -20.82 -0.48 -0.72
N GLY A 64 -21.27 -1.52 -0.01
CA GLY A 64 -22.69 -1.84 0.20
C GLY A 64 -23.35 -2.60 -0.95
N TYR A 65 -22.57 -3.24 -1.82
CA TYR A 65 -23.11 -4.18 -2.80
C TYR A 65 -23.24 -5.57 -2.20
N THR A 66 -24.37 -6.24 -2.45
CA THR A 66 -24.63 -7.61 -2.00
C THR A 66 -24.77 -8.54 -3.21
N ASP A 67 -24.85 -9.85 -2.97
CA ASP A 67 -25.09 -10.85 -4.03
C ASP A 67 -24.15 -10.71 -5.23
N ILE A 68 -22.87 -10.40 -4.95
CA ILE A 68 -21.85 -10.16 -5.97
C ILE A 68 -21.51 -11.49 -6.63
N ALA A 69 -21.74 -11.59 -7.94
CA ALA A 69 -21.57 -12.80 -8.71
C ALA A 69 -20.99 -12.53 -10.11
N GLY A 70 -20.26 -13.52 -10.64
CA GLY A 70 -19.72 -13.48 -12.00
C GLY A 70 -18.71 -12.35 -12.22
N LEU A 71 -17.92 -12.02 -11.20
CA LEU A 71 -16.90 -10.98 -11.30
C LEU A 71 -15.78 -11.45 -12.23
N ARG A 72 -15.47 -10.69 -13.27
CA ARG A 72 -14.45 -11.00 -14.26
C ARG A 72 -13.56 -9.80 -14.55
N GLY A 73 -12.28 -10.07 -14.79
CA GLY A 73 -11.36 -9.06 -15.29
C GLY A 73 -11.74 -8.64 -16.72
N THR A 74 -11.73 -7.34 -16.97
CA THR A 74 -11.94 -6.73 -18.29
C THR A 74 -10.59 -6.40 -18.93
N GLU A 75 -10.57 -6.19 -20.25
CA GLU A 75 -9.36 -5.82 -21.00
C GLU A 75 -8.72 -4.50 -20.52
N ASN A 76 -9.55 -3.59 -20.01
CA ASN A 76 -9.10 -2.32 -19.41
C ASN A 76 -8.53 -2.51 -18.00
N GLY A 77 -8.51 -3.74 -17.51
CA GLY A 77 -8.04 -4.11 -16.18
C GLY A 77 -8.99 -3.74 -15.05
N ALA A 78 -10.26 -3.45 -15.31
CA ALA A 78 -11.29 -3.36 -14.28
C ALA A 78 -11.91 -4.74 -13.99
N TRP A 79 -12.52 -4.91 -12.83
CA TRP A 79 -13.36 -6.07 -12.49
C TRP A 79 -14.82 -5.73 -12.73
N GLN A 80 -15.56 -6.56 -13.48
CA GLN A 80 -16.97 -6.34 -13.78
C GLN A 80 -17.79 -7.59 -13.44
N GLY A 81 -18.97 -7.41 -12.86
CA GLY A 81 -19.88 -8.50 -12.54
C GLY A 81 -21.29 -8.00 -12.24
N MET A 82 -22.14 -8.89 -11.75
CA MET A 82 -23.47 -8.55 -11.24
C MET A 82 -23.45 -8.41 -9.73
N ALA A 83 -24.26 -7.49 -9.21
CA ALA A 83 -24.48 -7.34 -7.78
C ALA A 83 -25.87 -6.73 -7.51
N MET A 84 -26.29 -6.77 -6.25
CA MET A 84 -27.49 -6.09 -5.76
C MET A 84 -27.09 -4.80 -5.04
N LYS A 85 -27.82 -3.71 -5.30
CA LYS A 85 -27.71 -2.44 -4.59
C LYS A 85 -29.10 -1.84 -4.42
N ASN A 86 -29.49 -1.49 -3.20
CA ASN A 86 -30.81 -0.93 -2.88
C ASN A 86 -31.98 -1.79 -3.44
N GLY A 87 -31.87 -3.12 -3.32
CA GLY A 87 -32.89 -4.06 -3.81
C GLY A 87 -32.96 -4.24 -5.33
N LYS A 88 -32.05 -3.61 -6.10
CA LYS A 88 -31.98 -3.72 -7.56
C LYS A 88 -30.74 -4.48 -8.00
N LYS A 89 -30.90 -5.34 -9.00
CA LYS A 89 -29.77 -5.99 -9.67
C LYS A 89 -29.12 -5.00 -10.63
N VAL A 90 -27.83 -4.80 -10.47
CA VAL A 90 -27.01 -3.88 -11.27
C VAL A 90 -25.76 -4.57 -11.79
N THR A 91 -25.27 -4.11 -12.93
CA THR A 91 -23.91 -4.44 -13.37
C THR A 91 -22.96 -3.50 -12.67
N VAL A 92 -22.01 -4.05 -11.93
CA VAL A 92 -21.03 -3.28 -11.17
C VAL A 92 -19.64 -3.44 -11.78
N THR A 93 -18.88 -2.36 -11.84
CA THR A 93 -17.49 -2.35 -12.30
C THR A 93 -16.61 -1.67 -11.26
N LEU A 94 -15.51 -2.32 -10.89
CA LEU A 94 -14.45 -1.79 -10.02
C LEU A 94 -13.19 -1.59 -10.86
N ASP A 95 -12.70 -0.37 -10.98
CA ASP A 95 -11.48 -0.08 -11.73
C ASP A 95 -10.18 -0.36 -10.94
N TYR A 96 -9.03 -0.27 -11.60
CA TYR A 96 -7.73 -0.51 -10.95
C TYR A 96 -7.36 0.51 -9.87
N LYS A 97 -8.02 1.68 -9.85
CA LYS A 97 -7.85 2.69 -8.82
C LYS A 97 -8.76 2.43 -7.62
N GLY A 98 -9.71 1.50 -7.74
CA GLY A 98 -10.69 1.18 -6.71
C GLY A 98 -11.98 1.98 -6.83
N ASN A 99 -12.21 2.69 -7.94
CA ASN A 99 -13.47 3.37 -8.17
C ASN A 99 -14.55 2.40 -8.63
N ILE A 100 -15.79 2.64 -8.20
CA ILE A 100 -16.94 1.80 -8.51
C ILE A 100 -17.91 2.53 -9.43
N THR A 101 -18.40 1.84 -10.45
CA THR A 101 -19.54 2.27 -11.27
C THR A 101 -20.63 1.20 -11.26
N ALA A 102 -21.90 1.60 -11.27
CA ALA A 102 -23.03 0.69 -11.36
C ALA A 102 -24.04 1.18 -12.38
N ARG A 103 -24.58 0.26 -13.17
CA ARG A 103 -25.57 0.52 -14.22
C ARG A 103 -26.63 -0.57 -14.26
#